data_AF-A0AAD7KWA7-F1
#
_entry.id   AF-A0AAD7KWA7-F1
#
_cell.length_a   1.000
_cell.length_b   1.000
_cell.length_c   1.000
_cell.angle_alpha   90.00
_cell.angle_beta   90.00
_cell.angle_gamma   90.00
#
_symmetry.space_group_name_H-M   'P 1'
#
loop_
_entity.id
_entity.type
_entity.pdbx_description
1 polymer ?
#
loop_
_entity_poly.entity_id
_entity_poly.type
_entity_poly.pdbx_seq_one_letter_code
_entity_poly.pdbx_strand_id
1 'polypeptide(L)'
;MAKGDVYSFGIMLMEIFTRMKLTDDMFGGELSLKSWVNESVPHSTIQVMDSNLLEGEEQNFSTKELSTSSIMELALNCCADLPGERINMKGALVSLNKIRTKFVEMLLGD
;
A
#
# COMPACT_ATOMS: atom_id res chain seq x y z
N MET A 1 9.44 7.44 17.13
CA MET A 1 9.72 6.75 15.86
C MET A 1 10.35 7.75 14.93
N ALA A 2 11.55 7.46 14.45
CA ALA A 2 12.30 8.34 13.56
C ALA A 2 11.66 8.37 12.17
N LYS A 3 12.01 9.38 11.36
CA LYS A 3 11.51 9.48 9.97
C LYS A 3 11.99 8.33 9.08
N GLY A 4 13.11 7.68 9.43
CA GLY A 4 13.59 6.46 8.76
C GLY A 4 12.71 5.24 9.07
N ASP A 5 12.24 5.11 10.30
CA ASP A 5 11.34 4.03 10.69
C ASP A 5 9.99 4.13 9.96
N VAL A 6 9.48 5.36 9.75
CA VAL A 6 8.25 5.57 8.97
C VAL A 6 8.45 5.15 7.51
N TYR A 7 9.60 5.49 6.92
CA TYR A 7 9.91 5.07 5.56
C TYR A 7 9.94 3.54 5.44
N SER A 8 10.63 2.89 6.37
CA SER A 8 10.72 1.42 6.42
C SER A 8 9.35 0.77 6.60
N PHE A 9 8.47 1.40 7.38
CA PHE A 9 7.07 0.98 7.53
C PHE A 9 6.30 1.07 6.20
N GLY A 10 6.49 2.15 5.43
CA GLY A 10 5.87 2.30 4.11
C GLY A 10 6.33 1.21 3.13
N ILE A 11 7.63 0.91 3.08
CA ILE A 11 8.15 -0.18 2.26
C ILE A 11 7.54 -1.52 2.67
N MET A 12 7.49 -1.82 3.97
CA MET A 12 6.91 -3.07 4.47
C MET A 12 5.44 -3.22 4.05
N LEU A 13 4.65 -2.14 4.05
CA LEU A 13 3.28 -2.19 3.54
C LEU A 13 3.24 -2.55 2.05
N MET A 14 4.11 -1.96 1.23
CA MET A 14 4.20 -2.33 -0.19
C MET A 14 4.59 -3.80 -0.36
N GLU A 15 5.61 -4.28 0.36
CA GLU A 15 6.06 -5.67 0.27
C GLU A 15 4.96 -6.67 0.68
N ILE A 16 4.19 -6.37 1.73
CA ILE A 16 3.10 -7.24 2.19
C ILE A 16 1.99 -7.34 1.15
N PHE A 17 1.56 -6.22 0.56
CA PHE A 17 0.39 -6.19 -0.31
C PHE A 17 0.70 -6.53 -1.77
N THR A 18 1.96 -6.41 -2.17
CA THR A 18 2.43 -6.85 -3.50
C THR A 18 3.06 -8.24 -3.48
N ARG A 19 3.42 -8.74 -2.29
CA ARG A 19 4.25 -9.94 -2.07
C ARG A 19 5.62 -9.88 -2.75
N MET A 20 6.03 -8.69 -3.18
CA MET A 20 7.34 -8.47 -3.77
C MET A 20 8.34 -8.04 -2.71
N LYS A 21 9.59 -8.45 -2.85
CA LYS A 21 10.69 -7.99 -2.02
C LYS A 21 11.44 -6.88 -2.73
N LEU A 22 12.04 -5.97 -1.97
CA LEU A 22 13.00 -5.00 -2.53
C LEU A 22 14.15 -5.65 -3.34
N THR A 23 14.46 -6.92 -3.06
CA THR A 23 15.52 -7.70 -3.71
C THR A 23 15.05 -8.56 -4.88
N ASP A 24 13.78 -8.49 -5.29
CA ASP A 24 13.32 -9.20 -6.48
C ASP A 24 14.06 -8.66 -7.71
N ASP A 25 14.44 -9.57 -8.62
CA ASP A 25 15.24 -9.27 -9.82
C ASP A 25 14.61 -8.20 -10.74
N MET A 26 13.32 -7.94 -10.56
CA MET A 26 12.58 -6.88 -11.26
C MET A 26 13.01 -5.47 -10.83
N PHE A 27 13.56 -5.30 -9.63
CA PHE A 27 13.97 -4.00 -9.09
C PHE A 27 15.48 -3.81 -9.18
N GLY A 28 15.90 -2.71 -9.79
CA GLY A 28 17.29 -2.40 -10.06
C GLY A 28 17.46 -1.18 -10.97
N GLY A 29 18.59 -0.50 -10.86
CA GLY A 29 18.84 0.74 -11.62
C GLY A 29 17.89 1.87 -11.17
N GLU A 30 17.04 2.33 -12.09
CA GLU A 30 16.09 3.43 -11.85
C GLU A 30 14.72 2.95 -11.30
N LEU A 31 14.40 1.66 -11.45
CA LEU A 31 13.11 1.11 -11.03
C LEU A 31 13.21 0.56 -9.59
N SER A 32 12.35 1.09 -8.72
CA SER A 32 12.20 0.66 -7.33
C SER A 32 10.77 0.23 -7.05
N LEU A 33 10.55 -0.59 -6.02
CA LEU A 33 9.20 -0.94 -5.55
C LEU A 33 8.34 0.32 -5.32
N LYS A 34 8.94 1.39 -4.77
CA LYS A 34 8.27 2.68 -4.57
C LYS A 34 7.81 3.30 -5.88
N SER A 35 8.68 3.39 -6.89
CA SER A 35 8.34 4.03 -8.17
C SER A 35 7.31 3.21 -8.94
N TRP A 36 7.44 1.89 -8.95
CA TRP A 36 6.47 0.99 -9.58
C TRP A 36 5.08 1.10 -8.95
N VAL A 37 4.99 1.11 -7.60
CA VAL A 37 3.72 1.35 -6.90
C VAL A 37 3.17 2.75 -7.22
N ASN A 38 4.02 3.79 -7.21
CA ASN A 38 3.61 5.16 -7.52
C ASN A 38 3.02 5.31 -8.94
N GLU A 39 3.58 4.58 -9.91
CA GLU A 39 3.09 4.56 -11.29
C GLU A 39 1.81 3.73 -11.45
N SER A 40 1.63 2.69 -10.64
CA SER A 40 0.49 1.77 -10.76
C SER A 40 -0.80 2.28 -10.09
N VAL A 41 -0.67 2.95 -8.94
CA VAL A 41 -1.82 3.43 -8.13
C VAL A 41 -2.82 4.30 -8.93
N PRO A 42 -2.40 5.25 -9.78
CA PRO A 42 -3.35 6.07 -10.55
C PRO A 42 -4.15 5.33 -11.62
N HIS A 43 -3.72 4.14 -12.03
CA HIS A 43 -4.27 3.43 -13.19
C HIS A 43 -5.10 2.20 -12.79
N SER A 44 -4.53 1.33 -11.95
CA SER A 44 -5.22 0.25 -11.25
C SER A 44 -4.22 -0.46 -10.35
N THR A 45 -4.61 -0.73 -9.10
CA THR A 45 -3.74 -1.47 -8.19
C THR A 45 -3.77 -2.98 -8.39
N ILE A 46 -4.65 -3.50 -9.26
CA ILE A 46 -4.73 -4.93 -9.57
C ILE A 46 -3.38 -5.48 -10.04
N GLN A 47 -2.62 -4.69 -10.82
CA GLN A 47 -1.32 -5.12 -11.35
C GLN A 47 -0.24 -5.28 -10.27
N VAL A 48 -0.40 -4.60 -9.14
CA VAL A 48 0.54 -4.68 -8.03
C VAL A 48 0.06 -5.57 -6.90
N MET A 49 -1.23 -5.92 -6.85
CA MET A 49 -1.79 -6.75 -5.79
C MET A 49 -1.28 -8.19 -5.84
N ASP A 50 -0.95 -8.74 -4.67
CA ASP A 50 -0.72 -10.19 -4.53
C ASP A 50 -1.95 -10.95 -5.05
N SER A 51 -1.72 -11.91 -5.95
CA SER A 51 -2.77 -12.75 -6.51
C SER A 51 -3.60 -13.47 -5.44
N ASN A 52 -2.99 -13.79 -4.29
CA ASN A 52 -3.70 -14.41 -3.17
C ASN A 52 -4.67 -13.45 -2.47
N LEU A 53 -4.47 -12.13 -2.59
CA LEU A 53 -5.47 -11.15 -2.16
C LEU A 53 -6.65 -11.14 -3.13
N LEU A 54 -6.42 -11.43 -4.41
CA LEU A 54 -7.45 -11.56 -5.44
C LEU A 54 -8.25 -12.86 -5.29
N GLU A 55 -7.64 -13.92 -4.74
CA GLU A 55 -8.33 -15.18 -4.42
C GLU A 55 -9.41 -14.99 -3.31
N GLY A 56 -10.61 -15.55 -3.51
CA GLY A 56 -11.74 -15.51 -2.58
C GLY A 56 -13.09 -15.21 -3.26
N GLU A 57 -14.12 -14.89 -2.47
CA GLU A 57 -15.44 -14.50 -2.99
C GLU A 57 -15.32 -13.28 -3.91
N GLU A 58 -15.67 -13.45 -5.19
CA GLU A 58 -15.61 -12.40 -6.23
C GLU A 58 -16.36 -11.12 -5.83
N GLN A 59 -17.38 -11.23 -4.98
CA GLN A 59 -18.17 -10.10 -4.47
C GLN A 59 -17.32 -9.07 -3.73
N ASN A 60 -16.20 -9.48 -3.12
CA ASN A 60 -15.34 -8.60 -2.33
C ASN A 60 -14.17 -8.02 -3.12
N PHE A 61 -14.07 -8.29 -4.42
CA PHE A 61 -12.93 -7.88 -5.25
C PHE A 61 -12.75 -6.35 -5.27
N SER A 62 -13.83 -5.61 -5.57
CA SER A 62 -13.81 -4.14 -5.61
C SER A 62 -13.38 -3.54 -4.26
N THR A 63 -13.93 -4.09 -3.17
CA THR A 63 -13.61 -3.69 -1.80
C THR A 63 -12.13 -3.92 -1.45
N LYS A 64 -11.56 -5.05 -1.87
CA LYS A 64 -10.15 -5.39 -1.71
C LYS A 64 -9.24 -4.49 -2.56
N GLU A 65 -9.61 -4.21 -3.81
CA GLU A 65 -8.87 -3.30 -4.70
C GLU A 65 -8.83 -1.88 -4.11
N LEU A 66 -9.98 -1.31 -3.75
CA LEU A 66 -10.08 0.03 -3.17
C LEU A 66 -9.27 0.17 -1.87
N SER A 67 -9.34 -0.85 -1.02
CA SER A 67 -8.59 -0.86 0.24
C SER A 67 -7.09 -0.98 -0.01
N THR A 68 -6.67 -1.79 -0.98
CA THR A 68 -5.26 -1.92 -1.35
C THR A 68 -4.73 -0.63 -1.95
N SER A 69 -5.49 0.03 -2.83
CA SER A 69 -5.14 1.36 -3.36
C SER A 69 -4.92 2.37 -2.24
N SER A 70 -5.83 2.42 -1.26
CA SER A 70 -5.69 3.32 -0.11
C SER A 70 -4.46 3.00 0.76
N ILE A 71 -4.10 1.73 0.87
CA ILE A 71 -2.89 1.29 1.59
C ILE A 71 -1.63 1.68 0.83
N MET A 72 -1.62 1.54 -0.50
CA MET A 72 -0.50 1.96 -1.33
C MET A 72 -0.29 3.47 -1.27
N GLU A 73 -1.36 4.27 -1.31
CA GLU A 73 -1.27 5.73 -1.10
C GLU A 73 -0.69 6.08 0.27
N LEU A 74 -1.12 5.39 1.33
CA LEU A 74 -0.54 5.58 2.65
C LEU A 74 0.96 5.22 2.66
N ALA A 75 1.33 4.11 2.04
CA ALA A 75 2.72 3.66 1.94
C ALA A 75 3.59 4.69 1.21
N LEU A 76 3.08 5.28 0.11
CA LEU A 76 3.75 6.36 -0.63
C LEU A 76 3.94 7.61 0.24
N ASN A 77 2.93 8.01 1.02
CA ASN A 77 3.04 9.12 1.97
C ASN A 77 4.05 8.86 3.11
N CYS A 78 4.25 7.61 3.50
CA CYS A 78 5.30 7.20 4.43
C CYS A 78 6.70 7.26 3.79
N CYS A 79 6.76 7.03 2.47
CA CYS A 79 7.99 6.95 1.67
C CYS A 79 8.34 8.23 0.91
N ALA A 80 7.75 9.38 1.26
CA ALA A 80 8.12 10.66 0.68
C ALA A 80 9.64 10.90 0.78
N ASP A 81 10.25 11.43 -0.28
CA ASP A 81 11.71 11.51 -0.38
C ASP A 81 12.28 12.40 0.72
N LEU A 82 11.66 13.57 0.94
CA LEU A 82 12.05 14.47 2.02
C LEU A 82 11.52 13.96 3.37
N PRO A 83 12.38 13.79 4.40
CA PRO A 83 11.94 13.38 5.73
C PRO A 83 10.86 14.28 6.34
N GLY A 84 10.85 15.57 5.99
CA GLY A 84 9.85 16.54 6.44
C GLY A 84 8.44 16.25 5.90
N GLU A 85 8.34 15.75 4.68
CA GLU A 85 7.08 15.49 3.97
C GLU A 85 6.44 14.15 4.36
N ARG A 86 7.24 13.22 4.89
CA ARG A 86 6.73 11.94 5.39
C ARG A 86 5.71 12.17 6.50
N ILE A 87 4.56 11.51 6.41
CA ILE A 87 3.58 11.46 7.50
C ILE A 87 4.25 10.98 8.79
N ASN A 88 3.74 11.34 9.96
CA ASN A 88 4.20 10.75 11.21
C ASN A 88 3.45 9.44 11.51
N MET A 89 3.97 8.60 12.40
CA MET A 89 3.33 7.33 12.73
C MET A 89 1.91 7.46 13.28
N LYS A 90 1.60 8.54 14.00
CA LYS A 90 0.25 8.79 14.48
C LYS A 90 -0.70 9.02 13.30
N GLY A 91 -0.26 9.77 12.30
CA GLY A 91 -0.99 9.95 11.04
C GLY A 91 -1.16 8.64 10.29
N ALA A 92 -0.12 7.83 10.17
CA ALA A 92 -0.19 6.52 9.54
C ALA A 92 -1.20 5.59 10.23
N LEU A 93 -1.18 5.53 11.57
CA LEU A 93 -2.14 4.78 12.36
C LEU A 93 -3.58 5.27 12.14
N VAL A 94 -3.80 6.57 12.10
CA VAL A 94 -5.13 7.16 11.83
C VAL A 94 -5.61 6.76 10.43
N SER A 95 -4.75 6.84 9.41
CA SER A 95 -5.10 6.43 8.05
C SER A 95 -5.41 4.94 7.95
N LEU A 96 -4.60 4.06 8.56
CA LEU A 96 -4.86 2.62 8.58
C LEU A 96 -6.18 2.27 9.24
N ASN A 97 -6.48 2.90 10.39
CA ASN A 97 -7.76 2.67 11.06
C ASN A 97 -8.94 3.09 10.18
N LYS A 98 -8.83 4.22 9.47
CA LYS A 98 -9.86 4.66 8.51
C LYS A 98 -10.05 3.66 7.38
N ILE A 99 -8.96 3.15 6.81
CA ILE A 99 -9.03 2.15 5.73
C ILE A 99 -9.70 0.87 6.24
N ARG A 100 -9.27 0.37 7.41
CA ARG A 100 -9.87 -0.82 8.03
C ARG A 100 -11.36 -0.64 8.30
N THR A 101 -11.77 0.50 8.85
CA THR A 101 -13.19 0.78 9.11
C THR A 101 -14.00 0.75 7.82
N LYS A 102 -13.55 1.44 6.76
CA LYS A 102 -14.21 1.42 5.45
C LYS A 102 -14.28 0.03 4.85
N PHE A 103 -13.21 -0.76 4.96
CA PHE A 103 -13.19 -2.14 4.48
C PHE A 103 -14.26 -2.99 5.16
N VAL A 104 -14.37 -2.92 6.49
CA VAL A 104 -15.39 -3.65 7.24
C VAL A 104 -16.80 -3.17 6.92
N GLU A 105 -17.00 -1.86 6.78
CA GLU A 105 -18.30 -1.28 6.39
C GLU A 105 -18.76 -1.79 5.01
N MET A 106 -17.84 -1.86 4.04
CA MET A 106 -18.15 -2.39 2.71
C MET A 106 -18.44 -3.90 2.73
N LEU A 107 -17.75 -4.69 3.57
CA LEU A 107 -18.02 -6.14 3.69
C LEU A 107 -19.36 -6.48 4.35
N LEU A 108 -19.88 -5.60 5.21
CA LEU A 108 -21.15 -5.80 5.92
C LEU A 108 -22.35 -5.19 5.17
N GLY A 109 -22.09 -4.50 4.05
CA GLY A 109 -23.05 -3.66 3.34
C GLY A 109 -23.60 -4.24 2.02
N ASP A 110 -23.20 -5.46 1.64
CA ASP A 110 -23.69 -6.19 0.47
C ASP A 110 -24.64 -7.35 0.84
#